data_AF-A0A1G3IK61-F1
#
_entry.id   AF-A0A1G3IK61-F1
#
_cell.length_a   1.000
_cell.length_b   1.000
_cell.length_c   1.000
_cell.angle_alpha   90.00
_cell.angle_beta   90.00
_cell.angle_gamma   90.00
#
_symmetry.space_group_name_H-M   'P 1'
#
loop_
_entity.id
_entity.type
_entity.pdbx_description
1 polymer ?
#
loop_
_entity_poly.entity_id
_entity_poly.type
_entity_poly.pdbx_seq_one_letter_code
_entity_poly.pdbx_strand_id
1 'polypeptide(L)'
;MFRTLLLLLLTISFAHAETDKTAASIKETLKNNYEQLIGPVDQVNKSPIPGLYEVVTSDHIFYTDKSAQFLIDGSMFDLKARKNITDARARQLFAVDFNQLPLDLAIKKVKGDGSRKLAYFTDPNCSYCKKLEQELTNVNNVTLYLFLYPIFDGSAEKVQGVWCSADKAKAWDELMLNGVLPTAAKCDVPTNKVMALGKSLKVNGTPALIFANGIVNPGYMPAAELNKALDNNK
;
A
#
# COMPACT_ATOMS: atom_id res chain seq x y z
N MET A 1 -15.95 -59.62 -36.88
CA MET A 1 -16.47 -59.26 -35.54
C MET A 1 -15.35 -58.60 -34.77
N PHE A 2 -15.33 -57.27 -34.75
CA PHE A 2 -14.33 -56.43 -34.08
C PHE A 2 -14.68 -56.32 -32.59
N ARG A 3 -13.73 -56.61 -31.68
CA ARG A 3 -13.82 -56.24 -30.26
C ARG A 3 -12.58 -55.43 -29.90
N THR A 4 -12.70 -54.12 -30.10
CA THR A 4 -11.70 -53.13 -29.71
C THR A 4 -11.87 -52.86 -28.21
N LEU A 5 -10.87 -53.21 -27.41
CA LEU A 5 -10.82 -52.96 -25.97
C LEU A 5 -10.37 -51.50 -25.73
N LEU A 6 -11.29 -50.65 -25.28
CA LEU A 6 -11.04 -49.24 -24.99
C LEU A 6 -10.43 -49.12 -23.59
N LEU A 7 -9.10 -48.90 -23.49
CA LEU A 7 -8.45 -48.52 -22.24
C LEU A 7 -8.79 -47.05 -21.91
N LEU A 8 -9.60 -46.85 -20.88
CA LEU A 8 -9.88 -45.54 -20.30
C LEU A 8 -8.68 -45.14 -19.40
N LEU A 9 -7.81 -44.26 -19.89
CA LEU A 9 -6.75 -43.64 -19.08
C LEU A 9 -7.37 -42.61 -18.12
N LEU A 10 -7.52 -43.00 -16.85
CA LEU A 10 -7.76 -42.08 -15.74
C LEU A 10 -6.49 -41.25 -15.50
N THR A 11 -6.40 -40.06 -16.09
CA THR A 11 -5.37 -39.07 -15.73
C THR A 11 -5.73 -38.46 -14.38
N ILE A 12 -5.18 -39.03 -13.31
CA ILE A 12 -5.32 -38.54 -11.94
C ILE A 12 -4.55 -37.21 -11.81
N SER A 13 -5.24 -36.17 -11.35
CA SER A 13 -4.71 -34.85 -11.01
C SER A 13 -3.68 -34.90 -9.87
N PHE A 14 -2.44 -35.33 -10.14
CA PHE A 14 -1.35 -35.36 -9.14
C PHE A 14 -0.69 -34.00 -8.85
N ALA A 15 -0.91 -32.98 -9.69
CA ALA A 15 -0.18 -31.72 -9.60
C ALA A 15 -0.54 -30.85 -8.38
N HIS A 16 -1.75 -30.98 -7.83
CA HIS A 16 -2.18 -30.16 -6.69
C HIS A 16 -1.64 -30.71 -5.35
N ALA A 17 -1.62 -32.03 -5.16
CA ALA A 17 -1.20 -32.64 -3.89
C ALA A 17 0.31 -32.53 -3.60
N GLU A 18 1.17 -32.49 -4.63
CA GLU A 18 2.62 -32.30 -4.46
C GLU A 18 2.98 -30.86 -4.08
N THR A 19 2.14 -29.91 -4.49
CA THR A 19 2.31 -28.48 -4.22
C THR A 19 2.12 -28.17 -2.74
N ASP A 20 1.05 -28.70 -2.13
CA ASP A 20 0.74 -28.47 -0.72
C ASP A 20 1.78 -29.08 0.22
N LYS A 21 2.27 -30.29 -0.09
CA LYS A 21 3.32 -30.94 0.72
C LYS A 21 4.63 -30.16 0.73
N THR A 22 5.00 -29.61 -0.42
CA THR A 22 6.24 -28.84 -0.55
C THR A 22 6.15 -27.53 0.23
N ALA A 23 5.06 -26.78 0.07
CA ALA A 23 4.85 -25.54 0.80
C ALA A 23 4.82 -25.75 2.32
N ALA A 24 4.17 -26.83 2.78
CA ALA A 24 4.15 -27.21 4.19
C ALA A 24 5.56 -27.53 4.72
N SER A 25 6.35 -28.30 3.98
CA SER A 25 7.74 -28.62 4.36
C SER A 25 8.62 -27.37 4.44
N ILE A 26 8.52 -26.44 3.48
CA ILE A 26 9.26 -25.18 3.52
C ILE A 26 8.87 -24.38 4.76
N LYS A 27 7.56 -24.24 5.02
CA LYS A 27 7.04 -23.52 6.19
C LYS A 27 7.58 -24.10 7.49
N GLU A 28 7.59 -25.43 7.62
CA GLU A 28 8.11 -26.12 8.80
C GLU A 28 9.62 -25.93 8.97
N THR A 29 10.41 -26.06 7.89
CA THR A 29 11.86 -25.84 7.93
C THR A 29 12.20 -24.41 8.37
N LEU A 30 11.51 -23.41 7.81
CA LEU A 30 11.72 -22.00 8.15
C LEU A 30 11.32 -21.71 9.59
N LYS A 31 10.18 -22.22 10.04
CA LYS A 31 9.73 -22.10 11.43
C LYS A 31 10.73 -22.69 12.42
N ASN A 32 11.18 -23.92 12.18
CA ASN A 32 12.00 -24.65 13.16
C ASN A 32 13.46 -24.15 13.23
N ASN A 33 13.99 -23.61 12.12
CA ASN A 33 15.42 -23.31 12.02
C ASN A 33 15.73 -21.82 11.85
N TYR A 34 14.78 -21.02 11.35
CA TYR A 34 15.04 -19.67 10.86
C TYR A 34 14.01 -18.62 11.31
N GLU A 35 13.06 -18.96 12.19
CA GLU A 35 12.03 -18.02 12.68
C GLU A 35 12.66 -16.78 13.35
N GLN A 36 13.79 -16.93 14.04
CA GLN A 36 14.52 -15.80 14.63
C GLN A 36 15.11 -14.83 13.60
N LEU A 37 15.26 -15.25 12.35
CA LEU A 37 15.81 -14.42 11.27
C LEU A 37 14.72 -13.68 10.49
N ILE A 38 13.63 -14.37 10.16
CA ILE A 38 12.59 -13.84 9.26
C ILE A 38 11.25 -13.55 9.94
N GLY A 39 11.09 -13.98 11.18
CA GLY A 39 9.82 -13.96 11.91
C GLY A 39 8.89 -15.14 11.56
N PRO A 40 7.67 -15.16 12.13
CA PRO A 40 6.69 -16.20 11.85
C PRO A 40 6.28 -16.22 10.36
N VAL A 41 6.24 -17.42 9.79
CA VAL A 41 5.78 -17.63 8.40
C VAL A 41 4.26 -17.80 8.37
N ASP A 42 3.58 -16.90 7.68
CA ASP A 42 2.13 -16.95 7.50
C ASP A 42 1.75 -17.89 6.36
N GLN A 43 2.35 -17.70 5.18
CA GLN A 43 2.03 -18.49 3.97
C GLN A 43 3.30 -18.83 3.19
N VAL A 44 3.25 -19.96 2.49
CA VAL A 44 4.24 -20.32 1.47
C VAL A 44 3.50 -20.63 0.18
N ASN A 45 3.82 -19.91 -0.89
CA ASN A 45 3.16 -19.99 -2.19
C ASN A 45 4.19 -20.32 -3.29
N LYS A 46 3.73 -20.83 -4.44
CA LYS A 46 4.59 -20.91 -5.62
C LYS A 46 4.83 -19.51 -6.18
N SER A 47 6.07 -19.23 -6.60
CA SER A 47 6.36 -18.04 -7.40
C SER A 47 6.16 -18.33 -8.90
N PRO A 48 6.13 -17.29 -9.76
CA PRO A 48 6.16 -17.47 -11.21
C PRO A 48 7.45 -18.12 -11.75
N ILE A 49 8.52 -18.16 -10.96
CA ILE A 49 9.79 -18.81 -11.32
C ILE A 49 9.76 -20.26 -10.81
N PRO A 50 9.85 -21.28 -11.71
CA PRO A 50 9.87 -22.67 -11.29
C PRO A 50 10.99 -22.96 -10.29
N GLY A 51 10.66 -23.67 -9.20
CA GLY A 51 11.60 -24.02 -8.14
C GLY A 51 11.78 -22.97 -7.06
N LEU A 52 11.27 -21.75 -7.26
CA LEU A 52 11.28 -20.67 -6.28
C LEU A 52 9.89 -20.50 -5.66
N TYR A 53 9.87 -20.33 -4.34
CA TYR A 53 8.67 -20.19 -3.52
C TYR A 53 8.64 -18.82 -2.87
N GLU A 54 7.46 -18.22 -2.84
CA GLU A 54 7.14 -17.01 -2.09
C GLU A 54 6.88 -17.41 -0.63
N VAL A 55 7.53 -16.71 0.30
CA VAL A 55 7.35 -16.86 1.74
C VAL A 55 6.80 -15.55 2.28
N VAL A 56 5.57 -15.58 2.79
CA VAL A 56 4.88 -14.43 3.36
C VAL A 56 5.02 -14.50 4.87
N THR A 57 5.52 -13.42 5.46
CA THR A 57 5.48 -13.16 6.91
C THR A 57 4.48 -12.04 7.19
N SER A 58 4.42 -11.58 8.44
CA SER A 58 3.45 -10.56 8.89
C SER A 58 3.40 -9.31 8.01
N ASP A 59 4.54 -8.93 7.43
CA ASP A 59 4.72 -7.63 6.81
C ASP A 59 5.80 -7.59 5.73
N HIS A 60 6.30 -8.76 5.32
CA HIS A 60 7.35 -8.90 4.33
C HIS A 60 7.14 -10.13 3.43
N ILE A 61 7.72 -10.08 2.23
CA ILE A 61 7.75 -11.21 1.30
C ILE A 61 9.21 -11.56 1.03
N PHE A 62 9.57 -12.81 1.34
CA PHE A 62 10.84 -13.41 0.95
C PHE A 62 10.64 -14.42 -0.18
N TYR A 63 11.75 -14.86 -0.76
CA TYR A 63 11.76 -16.00 -1.69
C TYR A 63 12.76 -17.06 -1.25
N THR A 64 12.46 -18.32 -1.54
CA THR A 64 13.32 -19.45 -1.18
C THR A 64 13.23 -20.59 -2.18
N ASP A 65 14.25 -21.45 -2.20
CA ASP A 65 14.23 -22.69 -2.98
C ASP A 65 13.38 -23.78 -2.30
N LYS A 66 13.12 -24.90 -2.99
CA LYS A 66 12.28 -26.00 -2.49
C LYS A 66 12.73 -26.56 -1.12
N SER A 67 14.03 -26.50 -0.80
CA SER A 67 14.59 -27.04 0.43
C SER A 67 14.70 -26.03 1.57
N ALA A 68 14.31 -24.78 1.34
CA ALA A 68 14.52 -23.67 2.28
C ALA A 68 16.00 -23.45 2.65
N GLN A 69 16.92 -23.76 1.74
CA GLN A 69 18.37 -23.62 1.96
C GLN A 69 18.84 -22.18 1.74
N PHE A 70 18.24 -21.49 0.77
CA PHE A 70 18.58 -20.10 0.43
C PHE A 70 17.39 -19.19 0.67
N LEU A 71 17.63 -18.03 1.24
CA LEU A 71 16.64 -16.98 1.40
C LEU A 71 17.04 -15.78 0.55
N ILE A 72 16.08 -15.24 -0.20
CA ILE A 72 16.22 -14.03 -0.99
C ILE A 72 15.28 -12.98 -0.41
N ASP A 73 15.86 -11.89 0.06
CA ASP A 73 15.16 -10.68 0.42
C ASP A 73 15.29 -9.66 -0.71
N GLY A 74 14.20 -9.38 -1.42
CA GLY A 74 14.21 -8.48 -2.56
C GLY A 74 12.95 -8.56 -3.41
N SER A 75 12.99 -7.85 -4.53
CA SER A 75 11.85 -7.72 -5.43
C SER A 75 12.03 -8.54 -6.71
N MET A 76 10.94 -9.16 -7.15
CA MET A 76 10.82 -9.83 -8.44
C MET A 76 10.13 -8.91 -9.44
N PHE A 77 10.75 -8.74 -10.61
CA PHE A 77 10.20 -7.93 -11.70
C PHE A 77 9.80 -8.82 -12.87
N ASP A 78 8.55 -8.69 -13.31
CA ASP A 78 8.14 -9.19 -14.62
C ASP A 78 8.63 -8.18 -15.68
N LEU A 79 9.66 -8.55 -16.43
CA LEU A 79 10.27 -7.69 -17.44
C LEU A 79 9.39 -7.49 -18.67
N LYS A 80 8.50 -8.44 -18.99
CA LYS A 80 7.56 -8.33 -20.10
C LYS A 80 6.44 -7.36 -19.76
N ALA A 81 5.89 -7.46 -18.56
CA ALA A 81 4.89 -6.54 -18.05
C ALA A 81 5.48 -5.21 -17.54
N ARG A 82 6.81 -5.15 -17.33
CA ARG A 82 7.56 -4.05 -16.71
C ARG A 82 7.00 -3.67 -15.34
N LYS A 83 6.76 -4.68 -14.49
CA LYS A 83 6.14 -4.51 -13.17
C LYS A 83 6.94 -5.21 -12.09
N ASN A 84 7.04 -4.57 -10.92
CA ASN A 84 7.44 -5.23 -9.69
C ASN A 84 6.25 -6.05 -9.17
N ILE A 85 6.34 -7.37 -9.27
CA ILE A 85 5.24 -8.28 -8.88
C ILE A 85 5.26 -8.58 -7.39
N THR A 86 6.41 -8.48 -6.72
CA THR A 86 6.51 -8.56 -5.25
C THR A 86 5.77 -7.39 -4.61
N ASP A 87 6.00 -6.17 -5.08
CA ASP A 87 5.29 -4.97 -4.59
C ASP A 87 3.78 -5.09 -4.79
N ALA A 88 3.35 -5.54 -5.98
CA ALA A 88 1.93 -5.70 -6.27
C ALA A 88 1.28 -6.72 -5.32
N ARG A 89 1.99 -7.81 -5.01
CA ARG A 89 1.55 -8.84 -4.07
C ARG A 89 1.53 -8.34 -2.63
N ALA A 90 2.59 -7.66 -2.19
CA ALA A 90 2.69 -7.08 -0.85
C ALA A 90 1.57 -6.06 -0.57
N ARG A 91 1.22 -5.21 -1.55
CA ARG A 91 0.12 -4.25 -1.42
C ARG A 91 -1.24 -4.91 -1.22
N GLN A 92 -1.43 -6.13 -1.72
CA GLN A 92 -2.66 -6.90 -1.52
C GLN A 92 -2.66 -7.61 -0.17
N LEU A 93 -1.53 -8.23 0.19
CA LEU A 93 -1.41 -8.98 1.44
C LEU A 93 -1.44 -8.07 2.68
N PHE A 94 -0.81 -6.91 2.58
CA PHE A 94 -0.65 -5.94 3.67
C PHE A 94 -1.53 -4.71 3.48
N ALA A 95 -2.68 -4.87 2.82
CA ALA A 95 -3.65 -3.81 2.64
C ALA A 95 -4.18 -3.33 4.00
N VAL A 96 -4.30 -2.02 4.16
CA VAL A 96 -4.81 -1.39 5.37
C VAL A 96 -6.33 -1.45 5.37
N ASP A 97 -6.98 -1.76 6.49
CA ASP A 97 -8.43 -1.56 6.55
C ASP A 97 -8.76 -0.06 6.55
N PHE A 98 -9.19 0.45 5.39
CA PHE A 98 -9.52 1.86 5.22
C PHE A 98 -10.59 2.33 6.22
N ASN A 99 -11.53 1.45 6.59
CA ASN A 99 -12.61 1.80 7.51
C ASN A 99 -12.14 1.93 8.96
N GLN A 100 -10.95 1.41 9.27
CA GLN A 100 -10.32 1.55 10.58
C GLN A 100 -9.39 2.77 10.68
N LEU A 101 -9.21 3.54 9.59
CA LEU A 101 -8.46 4.77 9.65
C LEU A 101 -9.17 5.78 10.57
N PRO A 102 -8.47 6.45 11.50
CA PRO A 102 -9.04 7.49 12.35
C PRO A 102 -9.22 8.79 11.55
N LEU A 103 -10.26 8.83 10.72
CA LEU A 103 -10.51 9.93 9.77
C LEU A 103 -10.79 11.27 10.45
N ASP A 104 -11.06 11.28 11.76
CA ASP A 104 -11.15 12.49 12.59
C ASP A 104 -9.80 13.22 12.74
N LEU A 105 -8.68 12.52 12.53
CA LEU A 105 -7.35 13.10 12.49
C LEU A 105 -6.98 13.69 11.12
N ALA A 106 -7.87 13.61 10.14
CA ALA A 106 -7.66 14.09 8.78
C ALA A 106 -8.47 15.36 8.47
N ILE A 107 -7.96 16.18 7.56
CA ILE A 107 -8.78 17.21 6.89
C ILE A 107 -9.58 16.50 5.80
N LYS A 108 -10.91 16.69 5.79
CA LYS A 108 -11.79 16.13 4.77
C LYS A 108 -12.03 17.16 3.65
N LYS A 109 -11.81 16.78 2.39
CA LYS A 109 -12.24 17.53 1.20
C LYS A 109 -13.18 16.67 0.37
N VAL A 110 -14.29 17.23 -0.10
CA VAL A 110 -15.23 16.52 -1.01
C VAL A 110 -15.26 17.25 -2.34
N LYS A 111 -15.04 16.51 -3.43
CA LYS A 111 -15.11 17.02 -4.80
C LYS A 111 -16.19 16.27 -5.57
N GLY A 112 -17.05 17.00 -6.28
CA GLY A 112 -18.19 16.42 -7.01
C GLY A 112 -19.10 15.64 -6.07
N ASP A 113 -19.48 14.43 -6.46
CA ASP A 113 -20.36 13.56 -5.66
C ASP A 113 -19.67 12.84 -4.48
N GLY A 114 -18.34 12.91 -4.39
CA GLY A 114 -17.56 12.28 -3.32
C GLY A 114 -17.58 10.74 -3.31
N SER A 115 -18.00 10.08 -4.40
CA SER A 115 -18.24 8.63 -4.46
C SER A 115 -16.99 7.76 -4.29
N ARG A 116 -15.82 8.26 -4.68
CA ARG A 116 -14.53 7.56 -4.51
C ARG A 116 -13.84 8.05 -3.24
N LYS A 117 -13.04 7.21 -2.57
CA LYS A 117 -12.32 7.62 -1.33
C LYS A 117 -10.82 7.49 -1.50
N LEU A 118 -10.10 8.48 -0.98
CA LEU A 118 -8.64 8.48 -0.91
C LEU A 118 -8.21 9.11 0.41
N ALA A 119 -7.42 8.39 1.18
CA ALA A 119 -6.68 8.96 2.29
C ALA A 119 -5.22 9.15 1.87
N TYR A 120 -4.54 10.17 2.38
CA TYR A 120 -3.12 10.30 2.13
C TYR A 120 -2.39 11.08 3.20
N PHE A 121 -1.15 10.67 3.45
CA PHE A 121 -0.20 11.40 4.29
C PHE A 121 0.53 12.42 3.43
N THR A 122 0.61 13.66 3.90
CA THR A 122 1.11 14.78 3.11
C THR A 122 1.84 15.80 3.97
N ASP A 123 2.83 16.47 3.39
CA ASP A 123 3.67 17.46 4.05
C ASP A 123 3.72 18.76 3.22
N PRO A 124 3.55 19.95 3.84
CA PRO A 124 3.52 21.23 3.13
C PRO A 124 4.85 21.66 2.47
N ASN A 125 5.98 21.12 2.92
CA ASN A 125 7.31 21.39 2.35
C ASN A 125 7.76 20.31 1.35
N CYS A 126 6.99 19.23 1.18
CA CYS A 126 7.29 18.22 0.18
C CYS A 126 6.88 18.68 -1.24
N SER A 127 7.84 18.76 -2.16
CA SER A 127 7.60 19.16 -3.55
C SER A 127 6.67 18.20 -4.31
N TYR A 128 6.76 16.90 -4.04
CA TYR A 128 5.85 15.90 -4.62
C TYR A 128 4.43 15.97 -4.03
N CYS A 129 4.27 16.41 -2.78
CA CYS A 129 2.94 16.68 -2.22
C CYS A 129 2.28 17.87 -2.92
N LYS A 130 3.04 18.94 -3.21
CA LYS A 130 2.53 20.07 -4.00
C LYS A 130 2.12 19.65 -5.41
N LYS A 131 2.93 18.82 -6.07
CA LYS A 131 2.56 18.23 -7.37
C LYS A 131 1.29 17.40 -7.27
N LEU A 132 1.14 16.56 -6.24
CA LEU A 132 -0.09 15.78 -6.03
C LEU A 132 -1.31 16.69 -5.85
N GLU A 133 -1.21 17.78 -5.08
CA GLU A 133 -2.34 18.72 -4.93
C GLU A 133 -2.73 19.37 -6.27
N GLN A 134 -1.75 19.69 -7.13
CA GLN A 134 -2.01 20.15 -8.51
C GLN A 134 -2.74 19.08 -9.33
N GLU A 135 -2.30 17.82 -9.29
CA GLU A 135 -2.99 16.71 -9.98
C GLU A 135 -4.41 16.51 -9.46
N LEU A 136 -4.62 16.62 -8.14
CA LEU A 136 -5.91 16.50 -7.49
C LEU A 136 -6.90 17.58 -7.94
N THR A 137 -6.47 18.73 -8.46
CA THR A 137 -7.38 19.72 -9.07
C THR A 137 -8.16 19.12 -10.25
N ASN A 138 -7.55 18.20 -11.00
CA ASN A 138 -8.11 17.51 -12.18
C ASN A 138 -8.84 16.20 -11.85
N VAL A 139 -9.04 15.87 -10.57
CA VAL A 139 -9.74 14.66 -10.11
C VAL A 139 -11.06 15.06 -9.44
N ASN A 140 -12.20 14.55 -9.92
CA ASN A 140 -13.54 14.84 -9.37
C ASN A 140 -14.16 13.62 -8.70
N ASN A 141 -15.37 13.72 -8.16
CA ASN A 141 -16.12 12.57 -7.60
C ASN A 141 -15.29 11.77 -6.59
N VAL A 142 -14.66 12.49 -5.66
CA VAL A 142 -13.73 11.92 -4.68
C VAL A 142 -13.84 12.64 -3.35
N THR A 143 -13.86 11.86 -2.27
CA THR A 143 -13.66 12.30 -0.90
C THR A 143 -12.21 12.04 -0.51
N LEU A 144 -11.52 13.11 -0.16
CA LEU A 144 -10.12 13.13 0.23
C LEU A 144 -10.00 13.27 1.76
N TYR A 145 -9.13 12.46 2.36
CA TYR A 145 -8.78 12.53 3.78
C TYR A 145 -7.27 12.78 3.92
N LEU A 146 -6.91 14.00 4.33
CA LEU A 146 -5.54 14.48 4.37
C LEU A 146 -5.00 14.36 5.79
N PHE A 147 -4.06 13.44 5.97
CA PHE A 147 -3.28 13.33 7.21
C PHE A 147 -2.03 14.22 7.09
N LEU A 148 -2.02 15.34 7.82
CA LEU A 148 -0.88 16.26 7.83
C LEU A 148 0.29 15.62 8.59
N TYR A 149 1.36 15.30 7.87
CA TYR A 149 2.49 14.49 8.33
C TYR A 149 3.80 15.29 8.19
N PRO A 150 4.10 16.23 9.13
CA PRO A 150 5.20 17.18 9.02
C PRO A 150 6.56 16.52 9.31
N ILE A 151 7.14 15.87 8.30
CA ILE A 151 8.45 15.19 8.38
C ILE A 151 9.62 16.06 7.89
N PHE A 152 9.33 17.19 7.23
CA PHE A 152 10.36 18.15 6.81
C PHE A 152 10.48 19.33 7.78
N ASP A 153 11.66 19.93 7.82
CA ASP A 153 11.94 21.12 8.64
C ASP A 153 10.99 22.27 8.27
N GLY A 154 10.47 22.97 9.29
CA GLY A 154 9.52 24.07 9.13
C GLY A 154 8.09 23.66 8.71
N SER A 155 7.81 22.37 8.53
CA SER A 155 6.45 21.90 8.20
C SER A 155 5.48 22.01 9.36
N ALA A 156 5.96 21.82 10.60
CA ALA A 156 5.11 21.85 11.80
C ALA A 156 4.35 23.18 11.98
N GLU A 157 5.01 24.33 11.73
CA GLU A 157 4.37 25.65 11.83
C GLU A 157 3.27 25.85 10.78
N LYS A 158 3.51 25.38 9.55
CA LYS A 158 2.53 25.44 8.47
C LYS A 158 1.33 24.53 8.73
N VAL A 159 1.58 23.32 9.23
CA VAL A 159 0.55 22.39 9.68
C VAL A 159 -0.28 23.01 10.80
N GLN A 160 0.34 23.68 11.78
CA GLN A 160 -0.35 24.40 12.84
C GLN A 160 -1.28 25.47 12.28
N GLY A 161 -0.79 26.33 11.38
CA GLY A 161 -1.60 27.39 10.77
C GLY A 161 -2.78 26.84 9.95
N VAL A 162 -2.55 25.80 9.13
CA VAL A 162 -3.63 25.15 8.37
C VAL A 162 -4.65 24.52 9.31
N TRP A 163 -4.20 23.75 10.30
CA TRP A 163 -5.10 23.03 11.19
C TRP A 163 -5.93 23.95 12.08
N CYS A 164 -5.38 25.10 12.49
CA CYS A 164 -6.08 26.08 13.30
C CYS A 164 -6.87 27.10 12.49
N SER A 165 -6.87 27.00 11.16
CA SER A 165 -7.71 27.85 10.31
C SER A 165 -9.19 27.48 10.45
N ALA A 166 -10.06 28.48 10.34
CA ALA A 166 -11.51 28.28 10.36
C ALA A 166 -11.97 27.29 9.27
N ASP A 167 -11.36 27.40 8.08
CA ASP A 167 -11.51 26.44 6.99
C ASP A 167 -10.15 25.81 6.68
N LYS A 168 -9.90 24.63 7.27
CA LYS A 168 -8.66 23.88 7.12
C LYS A 168 -8.41 23.46 5.66
N ALA A 169 -9.47 23.09 4.94
CA ALA A 169 -9.39 22.64 3.55
C ALA A 169 -8.96 23.78 2.63
N LYS A 170 -9.60 24.94 2.76
CA LYS A 170 -9.22 26.13 2.01
C LYS A 170 -7.81 26.59 2.35
N ALA A 171 -7.43 26.62 3.63
CA ALA A 171 -6.10 27.02 4.06
C ALA A 171 -5.00 26.10 3.49
N TRP A 172 -5.28 24.79 3.42
CA TRP A 172 -4.39 23.82 2.79
C TRP A 172 -4.24 24.08 1.28
N ASP A 173 -5.35 24.30 0.57
CA ASP A 173 -5.34 24.52 -0.87
C ASP A 173 -4.56 25.80 -1.25
N GLU A 174 -4.80 26.89 -0.53
CA GLU A 174 -4.07 28.16 -0.72
C GLU A 174 -2.57 28.01 -0.46
N LEU A 175 -2.19 27.26 0.58
CA LEU A 175 -0.78 26.99 0.88
C LEU A 175 -0.12 26.14 -0.20
N MET A 176 -0.78 25.07 -0.64
CA MET A 176 -0.17 24.06 -1.51
C MET A 176 -0.19 24.44 -2.98
N LEU A 177 -1.22 25.16 -3.44
CA LEU A 177 -1.40 25.56 -4.83
C LEU A 177 -0.84 26.96 -5.09
N ASN A 178 -1.04 27.89 -4.16
CA ASN A 178 -0.74 29.31 -4.36
C ASN A 178 0.43 29.82 -3.49
N GLY A 179 0.91 29.01 -2.53
CA GLY A 179 2.00 29.40 -1.64
C GLY A 179 1.60 30.41 -0.57
N VAL A 180 0.31 30.63 -0.34
CA VAL A 180 -0.19 31.57 0.67
C VAL A 180 -0.07 30.94 2.04
N LEU A 181 0.69 31.58 2.94
CA LEU A 181 0.86 31.07 4.30
C LEU A 181 -0.42 31.29 5.12
N PRO A 182 -0.88 30.27 5.89
CA PRO A 182 -2.01 30.44 6.79
C PRO A 182 -1.66 31.43 7.91
N THR A 183 -2.66 32.14 8.41
CA THR A 183 -2.47 33.02 9.57
C THR A 183 -2.09 32.19 10.79
N ALA A 184 -1.11 32.67 11.56
CA ALA A 184 -0.69 32.01 12.79
C ALA A 184 -1.86 31.99 13.79
N ALA A 185 -2.30 30.79 14.13
CA ALA A 185 -3.32 30.54 15.16
C ALA A 185 -2.89 29.36 16.03
N LYS A 186 -3.18 29.44 17.33
CA LYS A 186 -2.84 28.39 18.31
C LYS A 186 -4.11 27.61 18.66
N CYS A 187 -4.04 26.30 18.47
CA CYS A 187 -5.06 25.33 18.82
C CYS A 187 -4.40 23.95 18.98
N ASP A 188 -5.13 22.97 19.49
CA ASP A 188 -4.62 21.60 19.62
C ASP A 188 -4.59 20.91 18.25
N VAL A 189 -3.38 20.57 17.80
CA VAL A 189 -3.14 19.87 16.53
C VAL A 189 -2.79 18.41 16.82
N PRO A 190 -3.42 17.43 16.16
CA PRO A 190 -3.19 16.01 16.41
C PRO A 190 -1.89 15.48 15.80
N THR A 191 -0.86 16.32 15.60
CA THR A 191 0.39 15.96 14.91
C THR A 191 0.99 14.67 15.46
N ASN A 192 1.11 14.52 16.78
CA ASN A 192 1.68 13.32 17.39
C ASN A 192 0.87 12.05 17.08
N LYS A 193 -0.47 12.15 17.03
CA LYS A 193 -1.34 11.02 16.68
C LYS A 193 -1.21 10.64 15.21
N VAL A 194 -1.16 11.64 14.33
CA VAL A 194 -0.96 11.42 12.88
C VAL A 194 0.43 10.83 12.61
N MET A 195 1.46 11.30 13.32
CA MET A 195 2.82 10.75 13.25
C MET A 195 2.88 9.28 13.69
N ALA A 196 2.21 8.95 14.80
CA ALA A 196 2.11 7.57 15.28
C ALA A 196 1.35 6.67 14.31
N LEU A 197 0.24 7.16 13.73
CA LEU A 197 -0.52 6.44 12.71
C LEU A 197 0.36 6.16 11.48
N GLY A 198 1.04 7.17 10.94
CA GLY A 198 1.93 7.01 9.78
C GLY A 198 3.03 5.98 10.04
N LYS A 199 3.64 5.98 11.24
CA LYS A 199 4.60 4.95 11.65
C LYS A 199 3.98 3.56 11.69
N SER A 200 2.78 3.40 12.26
CA SER A 200 2.09 2.10 12.32
C SER A 200 1.73 1.55 10.94
N LEU A 201 1.43 2.44 9.98
CA LEU A 201 1.14 2.11 8.59
C LEU A 201 2.39 2.09 7.70
N LYS A 202 3.59 2.16 8.29
CA LYS A 202 4.89 2.16 7.59
C LYS A 202 5.03 3.24 6.51
N VAL A 203 4.47 4.42 6.76
CA VAL A 203 4.61 5.59 5.89
C VAL A 203 6.03 6.14 6.04
N ASN A 204 6.90 5.75 5.10
CA ASN A 204 8.32 6.13 5.07
C ASN A 204 8.60 7.41 4.26
N GLY A 205 7.57 8.03 3.69
CA GLY A 205 7.70 9.26 2.91
C GLY A 205 6.36 9.82 2.48
N THR A 206 6.36 11.05 1.99
CA THR A 206 5.16 11.76 1.53
C THR A 206 5.28 12.17 0.05
N PRO A 207 4.18 12.17 -0.72
CA PRO A 207 2.86 11.71 -0.29
C PRO A 207 2.80 10.18 -0.20
N ALA A 208 1.93 9.64 0.65
CA ALA A 208 1.60 8.22 0.68
C ALA A 208 0.08 8.07 0.56
N LEU A 209 -0.37 7.41 -0.51
CA LEU A 209 -1.77 7.29 -0.91
C LEU A 209 -2.36 5.99 -0.35
N ILE A 210 -3.56 6.03 0.20
CA ILE A 210 -4.30 4.87 0.70
C ILE A 210 -5.67 4.87 0.05
N PHE A 211 -5.93 3.88 -0.80
CA PHE A 211 -7.19 3.72 -1.51
C PHE A 211 -8.25 3.03 -0.63
N ALA A 212 -9.52 3.10 -1.02
CA ALA A 212 -10.64 2.57 -0.23
C ALA A 212 -10.53 1.05 0.03
N ASN A 213 -9.89 0.31 -0.87
CA ASN A 213 -9.61 -1.12 -0.72
C ASN A 213 -8.35 -1.43 0.11
N GLY A 214 -7.74 -0.41 0.72
CA GLY A 214 -6.59 -0.57 1.61
C GLY A 214 -5.23 -0.56 0.96
N ILE A 215 -5.15 -0.57 -0.37
CA ILE A 215 -3.86 -0.51 -1.07
C ILE A 215 -3.16 0.81 -0.72
N VAL A 216 -1.93 0.68 -0.21
CA VAL A 216 -1.03 1.81 0.02
C VAL A 216 -0.11 1.96 -1.19
N ASN A 217 -0.08 3.15 -1.79
CA ASN A 217 0.84 3.50 -2.85
C ASN A 217 1.75 4.65 -2.40
N PRO A 218 3.06 4.42 -2.23
CA PRO A 218 4.00 5.48 -1.89
C PRO A 218 4.23 6.42 -3.08
N GLY A 219 4.45 7.69 -2.79
CA GLY A 219 4.78 8.70 -3.77
C GLY A 219 3.57 9.34 -4.46
N TYR A 220 3.87 10.36 -5.26
CA TYR A 220 2.86 11.06 -6.05
C TYR A 220 2.37 10.18 -7.20
N MET A 221 1.17 10.47 -7.69
CA MET A 221 0.56 9.80 -8.85
C MET A 221 -0.07 10.85 -9.76
N PRO A 222 0.23 10.86 -11.07
CA PRO A 222 -0.43 11.76 -12.03
C PRO A 222 -1.95 11.54 -12.09
N ALA A 223 -2.73 12.56 -12.42
CA ALA A 223 -4.20 12.51 -12.37
C ALA A 223 -4.80 11.38 -13.22
N ALA A 224 -4.21 11.06 -14.37
CA ALA A 224 -4.69 9.97 -15.23
C ALA A 224 -4.55 8.60 -14.55
N GLU A 225 -3.39 8.34 -13.93
CA GLU A 225 -3.15 7.12 -13.16
C GLU A 225 -3.98 7.08 -11.89
N LEU A 226 -4.13 8.23 -11.23
CA LEU A 226 -4.91 8.35 -10.00
C LEU A 226 -6.39 8.07 -10.25
N ASN A 227 -6.98 8.59 -11.33
CA ASN A 227 -8.36 8.25 -11.70
C ASN A 227 -8.51 6.75 -11.95
N LYS A 228 -7.59 6.14 -12.69
CA LYS A 228 -7.61 4.69 -12.93
C LYS A 228 -7.50 3.89 -11.64
N ALA A 229 -6.64 4.31 -10.71
CA ALA A 229 -6.50 3.66 -9.41
C ALA A 229 -7.77 3.82 -8.57
N LEU A 230 -8.36 5.03 -8.50
CA LEU A 230 -9.62 5.28 -7.78
C LEU A 230 -10.79 4.46 -8.33
N ASP A 231 -10.85 4.26 -9.65
CA ASP A 231 -11.93 3.49 -10.27
C ASP A 231 -11.82 1.98 -10.02
N ASN A 232 -10.58 1.48 -9.91
CA ASN A 232 -10.30 0.06 -9.63
C ASN A 232 -10.36 -0.27 -8.13
N ASN A 233 -10.31 0.73 -7.26
CA ASN A 233 -10.18 0.59 -5.81
C ASN A 233 -11.33 1.30 -5.06
N LYS A 234 -12.57 1.06 -5.49
CA LYS A 234 -13.79 1.62 -4.87
C LYS A 234 -14.14 0.94 -3.56
#